data_AF-A0A9E6MFM6-F1
#
_entry.id   AF-A0A9E6MFM6-F1
#
_cell.length_a   1.000
_cell.length_b   1.000
_cell.length_c   1.000
_cell.angle_alpha   90.00
_cell.angle_beta   90.00
_cell.angle_gamma   90.00
#
_symmetry.space_group_name_H-M   'P 1'
#
loop_
_entity.id
_entity.type
_entity.pdbx_description
1 polymer ?
#
loop_
_entity_poly.entity_id
_entity_poly.type
_entity_poly.pdbx_seq_one_letter_code
_entity_poly.pdbx_strand_id
1 'polypeptide(L)'
;MAERIGKTQEVLHDDGNVATEFVAGAEQAPQPVVDTAQEFLRAAGVDPSRVNYSVHLKPVETKDDDGNVVGTTYKATSGWAKSTRPAKGDAERELLETYAHYTTPPSPRISPVRTSSYRTGKRDKIGVILPDTQFGYRYVDGIYVPIHDPRALNVARQVIRCIGTELDLVVHVGDALDYPHFGKHDDDPATWNTTQKTNADFQREVTAGAMRADAPNAKSVWLEGNHEKRRRVYVEDKAPHLVGERVVNPDGSPGELALSLANVFSLGKLGIDYIEGYPNNWYRINDRLMVIHGSQSNVKGSTVHGILHNTAHPSMSVISGHTHRAEKATKTIYLPDGTPRTVQAESFGTLADIRGAVPAGNMGRTMDNLHTESLPNWQQGLGIVYYREGDAPFKTEFVPIHTFDGHEALFDGKVFTPTVDEYGNPL
;
A
#
# COMPACT_ATOMS: atom_id res chain seq x y z
N MET A 1 15.14 28.69 -45.02
CA MET A 1 16.13 29.30 -45.94
C MET A 1 16.44 28.30 -47.03
N ALA A 2 16.39 28.72 -48.29
CA ALA A 2 16.95 28.01 -49.44
C ALA A 2 17.30 29.09 -50.48
N GLU A 3 18.51 29.04 -51.04
CA GLU A 3 19.05 30.07 -51.94
C GLU A 3 19.39 29.48 -53.32
N ARG A 4 19.46 30.34 -54.35
CA ARG A 4 19.46 29.99 -55.80
C ARG A 4 20.82 29.54 -56.38
N ILE A 5 20.76 28.62 -57.35
CA ILE A 5 21.60 28.48 -58.59
C ILE A 5 20.66 27.84 -59.68
N GLY A 6 20.75 27.97 -61.02
CA GLY A 6 21.68 28.64 -61.96
C GLY A 6 21.01 29.09 -63.29
N LYS A 7 21.41 28.56 -64.46
CA LYS A 7 20.94 28.98 -65.81
C LYS A 7 21.01 27.90 -66.94
N THR A 8 20.05 27.98 -67.88
CA THR A 8 20.05 27.72 -69.37
C THR A 8 20.85 26.61 -70.06
N GLN A 9 20.22 25.95 -71.07
CA GLN A 9 20.65 26.04 -72.49
C GLN A 9 19.56 25.60 -73.50
N GLU A 10 19.60 26.16 -74.72
CA GLU A 10 18.85 25.69 -75.92
C GLU A 10 19.70 24.74 -76.76
N VAL A 11 19.08 23.81 -77.49
CA VAL A 11 19.68 23.10 -78.64
C VAL A 11 18.61 22.89 -79.72
N LEU A 12 18.88 23.40 -80.93
CA LEU A 12 18.20 23.02 -82.18
C LEU A 12 18.97 21.87 -82.83
N HIS A 13 18.30 20.99 -83.57
CA HIS A 13 18.80 20.53 -84.87
C HIS A 13 17.67 19.94 -85.74
N ASP A 14 17.72 20.26 -87.03
CA ASP A 14 16.88 19.69 -88.08
C ASP A 14 17.11 18.17 -88.23
N ASP A 15 16.03 17.39 -88.39
CA ASP A 15 15.96 16.25 -89.31
C ASP A 15 14.55 15.62 -89.35
N GLY A 16 13.66 16.23 -90.14
CA GLY A 16 12.56 15.57 -90.88
C GLY A 16 11.44 14.81 -90.14
N ASN A 17 11.54 14.55 -88.83
CA ASN A 17 10.55 13.82 -88.04
C ASN A 17 9.93 14.74 -86.98
N VAL A 18 8.61 14.93 -87.03
CA VAL A 18 7.86 15.66 -86.00
C VAL A 18 7.70 14.77 -84.77
N ALA A 19 8.78 14.60 -84.01
CA ALA A 19 8.74 14.08 -82.66
C ALA A 19 8.31 15.21 -81.73
N THR A 20 7.02 15.29 -81.41
CA THR A 20 6.50 16.31 -80.49
C THR A 20 6.82 15.93 -79.03
N GLU A 21 8.05 16.22 -78.59
CA GLU A 21 8.42 16.17 -77.17
C GLU A 21 7.75 17.33 -76.41
N PHE A 22 6.63 17.04 -75.73
CA PHE A 22 5.99 17.98 -74.83
C PHE A 22 6.64 17.94 -73.44
N VAL A 23 7.60 18.83 -73.20
CA VAL A 23 8.17 19.06 -71.86
C VAL A 23 7.30 20.07 -71.09
N ALA A 24 6.89 19.69 -69.88
CA ALA A 24 5.90 20.33 -69.01
C ALA A 24 5.86 21.88 -69.01
N GLY A 25 4.76 22.46 -69.53
CA GLY A 25 4.58 23.92 -69.59
C GLY A 25 3.21 24.42 -70.07
N ALA A 26 2.11 23.96 -69.46
CA ALA A 26 0.78 24.59 -69.52
C ALA A 26 0.18 24.95 -70.91
N GLU A 27 -0.17 23.93 -71.70
CA GLU A 27 -1.46 23.93 -72.40
C GLU A 27 -2.23 22.69 -71.92
N GLN A 28 -3.54 22.82 -71.67
CA GLN A 28 -4.35 21.65 -71.29
C GLN A 28 -4.47 20.74 -72.51
N ALA A 29 -4.05 19.47 -72.36
CA ALA A 29 -4.27 18.48 -73.40
C ALA A 29 -5.77 18.46 -73.78
N PRO A 30 -6.13 18.36 -75.07
CA PRO A 30 -7.53 18.42 -75.50
C PRO A 30 -8.39 17.45 -74.71
N GLN A 31 -9.60 17.87 -74.30
CA GLN A 31 -10.45 17.08 -73.42
C GLN A 31 -10.61 15.60 -73.84
N PRO A 32 -10.76 15.23 -75.14
CA PRO A 32 -10.81 13.83 -75.56
C PRO A 32 -9.55 13.01 -75.22
N VAL A 33 -8.38 13.65 -75.20
CA VAL A 33 -7.08 13.04 -74.83
C VAL A 33 -7.03 12.76 -73.33
N VAL A 34 -7.53 13.70 -72.52
CA VAL A 34 -7.65 13.57 -71.05
C VAL A 34 -8.65 12.47 -70.69
N ASP A 35 -9.82 12.48 -71.32
CA ASP A 35 -10.88 11.50 -71.08
C ASP A 35 -10.41 10.09 -71.44
N THR A 36 -9.81 9.89 -72.62
CA THR A 36 -9.23 8.59 -73.04
C THR A 36 -8.20 8.06 -72.03
N ALA A 37 -7.34 8.93 -71.48
CA ALA A 37 -6.35 8.53 -70.49
C ALA A 37 -6.99 8.15 -69.14
N GLN A 38 -8.03 8.87 -68.71
CA GLN A 38 -8.76 8.54 -67.49
C GLN A 38 -9.60 7.26 -67.62
N GLU A 39 -10.26 7.04 -68.75
CA GLU A 39 -10.99 5.80 -69.03
C GLU A 39 -10.06 4.58 -69.01
N PHE A 40 -8.88 4.67 -69.63
CA PHE A 40 -7.88 3.60 -69.60
C PHE A 40 -7.48 3.21 -68.17
N LEU A 41 -7.25 4.19 -67.29
CA LEU A 41 -6.93 3.95 -65.88
C LEU A 41 -8.10 3.35 -65.11
N ARG A 42 -9.33 3.86 -65.31
CA ARG A 42 -10.54 3.32 -64.68
C ARG A 42 -10.81 1.88 -65.11
N ALA A 43 -10.60 1.55 -66.40
CA ALA A 43 -10.71 0.19 -66.92
C ALA A 43 -9.65 -0.75 -66.32
N ALA A 44 -8.47 -0.23 -65.97
CA ALA A 44 -7.44 -0.95 -65.21
C ALA A 44 -7.69 -1.00 -63.69
N GLY A 45 -8.84 -0.51 -63.19
CA GLY A 45 -9.20 -0.49 -61.78
C GLY A 45 -8.49 0.58 -60.95
N VAL A 46 -7.88 1.58 -61.59
CA VAL A 46 -7.13 2.67 -60.93
C VAL A 46 -7.94 3.96 -60.98
N ASP A 47 -8.16 4.57 -59.81
CA ASP A 47 -8.78 5.88 -59.68
C ASP A 47 -7.80 6.99 -60.13
N PRO A 48 -8.07 7.71 -61.25
CA PRO A 48 -7.16 8.74 -61.77
C PRO A 48 -6.95 9.91 -60.80
N SER A 49 -7.86 10.14 -59.85
CA SER A 49 -7.74 11.23 -58.87
C SER A 49 -6.77 10.93 -57.72
N ARG A 50 -6.31 9.67 -57.59
CA ARG A 50 -5.51 9.17 -56.45
C ARG A 50 -4.10 8.70 -56.84
N VAL A 51 -3.69 8.97 -58.07
CA VAL A 51 -2.40 8.56 -58.63
C VAL A 51 -1.80 9.67 -59.49
N ASN A 52 -0.48 9.76 -59.51
CA ASN A 52 0.20 10.43 -60.62
C ASN A 52 0.39 9.39 -61.74
N TYR A 53 0.07 9.75 -62.97
CA TYR A 53 0.04 8.81 -64.09
C TYR A 53 0.67 9.38 -65.37
N SER A 54 1.05 8.48 -66.28
CA SER A 54 1.35 8.82 -67.67
C SER A 54 0.86 7.69 -68.58
N VAL A 55 0.09 8.04 -69.60
CA VAL A 55 -0.50 7.09 -70.56
C VAL A 55 0.03 7.44 -71.95
N HIS A 56 0.57 6.45 -72.66
CA HIS A 56 0.92 6.58 -74.07
C HIS A 56 -0.35 6.43 -74.92
N LEU A 57 -0.66 7.47 -75.68
CA LEU A 57 -1.81 7.54 -76.57
C LEU A 57 -1.30 7.56 -78.01
N LYS A 58 -1.87 6.72 -78.88
CA LYS A 58 -1.63 6.74 -80.32
C LYS A 58 -2.83 7.38 -81.03
N PRO A 59 -2.65 8.41 -81.87
CA PRO A 59 -3.72 8.93 -82.70
C PRO A 59 -4.14 7.91 -83.76
N VAL A 60 -5.44 7.89 -84.07
CA VAL A 60 -6.07 7.08 -85.11
C VAL A 60 -6.92 8.02 -85.95
N GLU A 61 -6.40 8.36 -87.12
CA GLU A 61 -7.06 9.21 -88.10
C GLU A 61 -8.18 8.42 -88.82
N THR A 62 -9.32 9.06 -88.98
CA THR A 62 -10.44 8.64 -89.83
C THR A 62 -10.38 9.49 -91.09
N LYS A 63 -10.44 8.86 -92.27
CA LYS A 63 -10.31 9.52 -93.56
C LYS A 63 -11.59 9.36 -94.38
N ASP A 64 -11.89 10.36 -95.22
CA ASP A 64 -12.97 10.27 -96.22
C ASP A 64 -12.55 9.42 -97.44
N ASP A 65 -13.49 9.22 -98.36
CA ASP A 65 -13.28 8.43 -99.59
C ASP A 65 -12.24 9.05 -100.54
N ASP A 66 -11.95 10.36 -100.38
CA ASP A 66 -10.89 11.09 -101.10
C ASP A 66 -9.53 11.08 -100.36
N GLY A 67 -9.47 10.48 -99.16
CA GLY A 67 -8.25 10.29 -98.37
C GLY A 67 -7.88 11.43 -97.41
N ASN A 68 -8.73 12.43 -97.22
CA ASN A 68 -8.51 13.54 -96.29
C ASN A 68 -8.87 13.13 -94.86
N VAL A 69 -8.13 13.63 -93.86
CA VAL A 69 -8.44 13.38 -92.44
C VAL A 69 -9.68 14.17 -92.03
N VAL A 70 -10.77 13.47 -91.76
CA VAL A 70 -12.06 14.04 -91.32
C VAL A 70 -12.30 13.92 -89.81
N GLY A 71 -11.44 13.20 -89.09
CA GLY A 71 -11.44 13.18 -87.63
C GLY A 71 -10.28 12.38 -87.04
N THR A 72 -9.88 12.71 -85.82
CA THR A 72 -8.80 12.00 -85.11
C THR A 72 -9.33 11.50 -83.76
N THR A 73 -9.21 10.21 -83.53
CA THR A 73 -9.46 9.57 -82.23
C THR A 73 -8.15 9.16 -81.58
N TYR A 74 -8.15 8.86 -80.28
CA TYR A 74 -6.94 8.45 -79.55
C TYR A 74 -7.15 7.07 -78.94
N LYS A 75 -6.12 6.23 -78.96
CA LYS A 75 -6.13 4.91 -78.31
C LYS A 75 -4.95 4.78 -77.36
N ALA A 76 -5.24 4.47 -76.09
CA ALA A 76 -4.21 4.10 -75.13
C ALA A 76 -3.55 2.77 -75.49
N THR A 77 -2.21 2.76 -75.49
CA THR A 77 -1.40 1.58 -75.81
C THR A 77 -0.66 1.03 -74.61
N SER A 78 -0.23 1.89 -73.70
CA SER A 78 0.36 1.53 -72.41
C SER A 78 0.25 2.69 -71.42
N GLY A 79 0.45 2.45 -70.13
CA GLY A 79 0.53 3.50 -69.13
C GLY A 79 1.13 3.01 -67.83
N TRP A 80 1.63 3.95 -67.02
CA TRP A 80 2.06 3.69 -65.66
C TRP A 80 1.37 4.66 -64.69
N ALA A 81 1.11 4.20 -63.48
CA ALA A 81 0.51 4.97 -62.42
C ALA A 81 1.28 4.70 -61.11
N LYS A 82 1.46 5.74 -60.29
CA LYS A 82 2.11 5.67 -58.99
C LYS A 82 1.17 6.28 -57.96
N SER A 83 0.82 5.51 -56.93
CA SER A 83 -0.03 6.02 -55.85
C SER A 83 0.64 7.20 -55.16
N THR A 84 -0.11 8.28 -55.01
CA THR A 84 0.29 9.37 -54.13
C THR A 84 0.15 8.86 -52.69
N ARG A 85 1.28 8.57 -52.03
CA ARG A 85 1.27 8.50 -50.57
C ARG A 85 0.82 9.88 -50.06
N PRO A 86 -0.07 9.96 -49.06
CA PRO A 86 -0.47 11.25 -48.48
C PRO A 86 0.78 12.01 -48.01
N ALA A 87 0.75 13.34 -48.12
CA ALA A 87 1.88 14.14 -47.71
C ALA A 87 2.07 13.99 -46.20
N LYS A 88 3.33 14.01 -45.74
CA LYS A 88 3.69 13.69 -44.35
C LYS A 88 2.92 14.54 -43.31
N GLY A 89 2.52 15.76 -43.68
CA GLY A 89 1.77 16.68 -42.82
C GLY A 89 0.25 16.43 -42.73
N ASP A 90 -0.36 15.64 -43.62
CA ASP A 90 -1.83 15.43 -43.59
C ASP A 90 -2.22 14.44 -42.48
N ALA A 91 -1.48 13.33 -42.36
CA ALA A 91 -1.60 12.40 -41.23
C ALA A 91 -1.17 13.05 -39.89
N GLU A 92 -0.23 14.00 -39.96
CA GLU A 92 0.20 14.79 -38.80
C GLU A 92 -0.92 15.75 -38.34
N ARG A 93 -1.67 16.35 -39.27
CA ARG A 93 -2.89 17.14 -38.99
C ARG A 93 -4.00 16.32 -38.37
N GLU A 94 -4.32 15.15 -38.93
CA GLU A 94 -5.40 14.29 -38.40
C GLU A 94 -5.08 13.82 -36.97
N LEU A 95 -3.81 13.48 -36.69
CA LEU A 95 -3.34 13.21 -35.33
C LEU A 95 -3.38 14.47 -34.43
N LEU A 96 -2.98 15.64 -34.94
CA LEU A 96 -3.01 16.91 -34.18
C LEU A 96 -4.45 17.36 -33.86
N GLU A 97 -5.41 17.17 -34.75
CA GLU A 97 -6.83 17.47 -34.52
C GLU A 97 -7.43 16.49 -33.51
N THR A 98 -7.07 15.20 -33.61
CA THR A 98 -7.43 14.18 -32.60
C THR A 98 -6.85 14.56 -31.22
N TYR A 99 -5.59 14.99 -31.15
CA TYR A 99 -4.96 15.47 -29.91
C TYR A 99 -5.57 16.81 -29.42
N ALA A 100 -5.94 17.73 -30.31
CA ALA A 100 -6.57 19.01 -29.96
C ALA A 100 -7.92 18.84 -29.26
N HIS A 101 -8.66 17.76 -29.62
CA HIS A 101 -9.88 17.34 -28.93
C HIS A 101 -9.63 16.87 -27.48
N TYR A 102 -8.39 16.45 -27.15
CA TYR A 102 -7.97 16.11 -25.78
C TYR A 102 -7.26 17.26 -25.03
N THR A 103 -6.71 18.26 -25.72
CA THR A 103 -5.93 19.36 -25.11
C THR A 103 -6.68 20.66 -24.91
N THR A 104 -7.93 20.76 -25.34
CA THR A 104 -8.84 21.86 -24.96
C THR A 104 -9.75 21.38 -23.82
N PRO A 105 -9.32 21.39 -22.55
CA PRO A 105 -10.18 20.99 -21.45
C PRO A 105 -11.43 21.89 -21.43
N PRO A 106 -12.63 21.33 -21.20
CA PRO A 106 -13.84 22.14 -21.09
C PRO A 106 -13.65 23.17 -19.98
N SER A 107 -14.16 24.39 -20.17
CA SER A 107 -14.01 25.48 -19.20
C SER A 107 -14.38 24.98 -17.80
N PRO A 108 -13.49 25.12 -16.79
CA PRO A 108 -13.65 24.45 -15.53
C PRO A 108 -14.94 24.92 -14.85
N ARG A 109 -15.90 24.01 -14.65
CA ARG A 109 -17.05 24.27 -13.79
C ARG A 109 -16.56 24.31 -12.34
N ILE A 110 -16.23 25.52 -11.89
CA ILE A 110 -15.95 25.81 -10.48
C ILE A 110 -17.29 25.75 -9.72
N SER A 111 -17.67 24.54 -9.32
CA SER A 111 -18.76 24.29 -8.40
C SER A 111 -18.22 23.58 -7.16
N PRO A 112 -18.64 23.95 -5.93
CA PRO A 112 -18.32 23.17 -4.75
C PRO A 112 -18.66 21.70 -4.95
N VAL A 113 -17.74 20.81 -4.59
CA VAL A 113 -17.99 19.36 -4.65
C VAL A 113 -19.17 19.05 -3.74
N ARG A 114 -20.25 18.48 -4.28
CA ARG A 114 -21.39 18.03 -3.46
C ARG A 114 -20.92 16.90 -2.56
N THR A 115 -20.97 17.13 -1.25
CA THR A 115 -20.64 16.09 -0.26
C THR A 115 -21.66 14.96 -0.35
N SER A 116 -21.21 13.78 -0.77
CA SER A 116 -22.03 12.56 -0.86
C SER A 116 -22.03 11.73 0.43
N SER A 117 -21.63 12.30 1.56
CA SER A 117 -21.55 11.60 2.84
C SER A 117 -22.93 11.25 3.37
N TYR A 118 -23.31 9.97 3.28
CA TYR A 118 -24.48 9.41 3.95
C TYR A 118 -24.04 8.57 5.15
N ARG A 119 -24.69 8.76 6.30
CA ARG A 119 -24.58 7.79 7.41
C ARG A 119 -25.42 6.57 7.03
N THR A 120 -24.77 5.42 6.86
CA THR A 120 -25.51 4.14 6.90
C THR A 120 -26.09 3.96 8.31
N GLY A 121 -27.22 3.24 8.43
CA GLY A 121 -27.96 3.12 9.69
C GLY A 121 -27.23 2.39 10.85
N LYS A 122 -26.00 1.90 10.61
CA LYS A 122 -25.08 1.40 11.63
C LYS A 122 -23.79 2.22 11.54
N ARG A 123 -23.24 2.64 12.68
CA ARG A 123 -21.91 3.25 12.73
C ARG A 123 -20.83 2.22 12.41
N ASP A 124 -19.69 2.70 11.92
CA ASP A 124 -18.47 1.89 11.90
C ASP A 124 -18.04 1.60 13.35
N LYS A 125 -17.47 0.41 13.56
CA LYS A 125 -16.87 0.02 14.84
C LYS A 125 -15.48 0.62 14.98
N ILE A 126 -15.09 0.93 16.21
CA ILE A 126 -13.79 1.49 16.54
C ILE A 126 -13.01 0.44 17.35
N GLY A 127 -11.80 0.15 16.92
CA GLY A 127 -10.84 -0.68 17.64
C GLY A 127 -9.55 0.08 17.94
N VAL A 128 -8.98 -0.16 19.11
CA VAL A 128 -7.64 0.28 19.50
C VAL A 128 -6.70 -0.92 19.47
N ILE A 129 -5.52 -0.73 18.89
CA ILE A 129 -4.44 -1.72 18.81
C ILE A 129 -3.28 -1.21 19.64
N LEU A 130 -2.92 -1.99 20.66
CA LEU A 130 -1.84 -1.70 21.59
C LEU A 130 -0.64 -2.60 21.25
N PRO A 131 0.42 -2.02 20.68
CA PRO A 131 1.62 -2.77 20.37
C PRO A 131 2.41 -3.09 21.65
N ASP A 132 3.47 -3.87 21.44
CA ASP A 132 4.42 -4.41 22.40
C ASP A 132 4.64 -3.44 23.58
N THR A 133 4.04 -3.72 24.73
CA THR A 133 4.11 -2.82 25.91
C THR A 133 5.34 -3.12 26.76
N GLN A 134 5.85 -4.35 26.70
CA GLN A 134 7.02 -4.83 27.44
C GLN A 134 6.94 -4.46 28.94
N PHE A 135 5.75 -4.65 29.52
CA PHE A 135 5.49 -4.29 30.91
C PHE A 135 6.34 -5.14 31.85
N GLY A 136 7.00 -4.47 32.78
CA GLY A 136 8.03 -5.06 33.62
C GLY A 136 8.79 -4.02 34.42
N TYR A 137 9.66 -4.52 35.30
CA TYR A 137 10.51 -3.73 36.19
C TYR A 137 11.91 -4.35 36.34
N ARG A 138 12.86 -3.48 36.67
CA ARG A 138 14.12 -3.79 37.37
C ARG A 138 13.97 -3.39 38.84
N TYR A 139 14.65 -4.08 39.74
CA TYR A 139 14.72 -3.73 41.16
C TYR A 139 16.16 -3.31 41.51
N VAL A 140 16.35 -2.02 41.76
CA VAL A 140 17.66 -1.40 41.98
C VAL A 140 17.58 -0.56 43.26
N ASP A 141 18.51 -0.77 44.19
CA ASP A 141 18.66 -0.04 45.45
C ASP A 141 17.36 0.14 46.26
N GLY A 142 16.48 -0.87 46.24
CA GLY A 142 15.20 -0.87 46.95
C GLY A 142 14.00 -0.34 46.16
N ILE A 143 14.21 0.10 44.92
CA ILE A 143 13.20 0.77 44.08
C ILE A 143 12.89 -0.08 42.85
N TYR A 144 11.61 -0.17 42.49
CA TYR A 144 11.17 -0.75 41.22
C TYR A 144 11.21 0.29 40.11
N VAL A 145 12.18 0.18 39.20
CA VAL A 145 12.31 1.03 38.00
C VAL A 145 11.60 0.34 36.84
N PRO A 146 10.62 0.97 36.17
CA PRO A 146 9.93 0.36 35.03
C PRO A 146 10.87 0.23 33.83
N ILE A 147 10.64 -0.80 33.00
CA ILE A 147 11.28 -0.94 31.68
C ILE A 147 10.34 -0.64 30.51
N HIS A 148 9.04 -0.70 30.76
CA HIS A 148 8.04 -0.05 29.91
C HIS A 148 8.06 1.47 30.14
N ASP A 149 7.40 2.24 29.30
CA ASP A 149 7.26 3.69 29.49
C ASP A 149 5.88 4.02 30.09
N PRO A 150 5.80 4.41 31.39
CA PRO A 150 4.51 4.72 32.02
C PRO A 150 3.83 5.93 31.41
N ARG A 151 4.59 6.86 30.81
CA ARG A 151 4.08 8.08 30.18
C ARG A 151 3.44 7.76 28.82
N ALA A 152 4.09 6.91 28.02
CA ALA A 152 3.49 6.41 26.78
C ALA A 152 2.20 5.62 27.04
N LEU A 153 2.20 4.75 28.06
CA LEU A 153 1.00 4.01 28.47
C LEU A 153 -0.11 4.95 28.98
N ASN A 154 0.23 5.98 29.75
CA ASN A 154 -0.71 7.01 30.22
C ASN A 154 -1.35 7.77 29.04
N VAL A 155 -0.56 8.21 28.05
CA VAL A 155 -1.06 8.91 26.86
C VAL A 155 -1.94 7.98 25.99
N ALA A 156 -1.53 6.73 25.78
CA ALA A 156 -2.36 5.73 25.10
C ALA A 156 -3.72 5.52 25.81
N ARG A 157 -3.73 5.49 27.14
CA ARG A 157 -4.97 5.43 27.94
C ARG A 157 -5.83 6.69 27.82
N GLN A 158 -5.24 7.88 27.73
CA GLN A 158 -5.99 9.11 27.48
C GLN A 158 -6.68 9.09 26.10
N VAL A 159 -6.01 8.57 25.07
CA VAL A 159 -6.60 8.36 23.74
C VAL A 159 -7.76 7.37 23.79
N ILE A 160 -7.58 6.22 24.46
CA ILE A 160 -8.66 5.23 24.71
C ILE A 160 -9.86 5.91 25.39
N ARG A 161 -9.62 6.66 26.47
CA ARG A 161 -10.66 7.37 27.23
C ARG A 161 -11.35 8.46 26.41
N CYS A 162 -10.65 9.09 25.45
CA CYS A 162 -11.24 10.06 24.53
C CYS A 162 -12.25 9.42 23.56
N ILE A 163 -12.04 8.17 23.16
CA ILE A 163 -13.02 7.38 22.39
C ILE A 163 -14.13 6.87 23.33
N GLY A 164 -13.75 6.45 24.54
CA GLY A 164 -14.66 6.13 25.64
C GLY A 164 -15.67 5.05 25.26
N THR A 165 -16.96 5.34 25.45
CA THR A 165 -18.05 4.36 25.23
C THR A 165 -18.30 3.99 23.77
N GLU A 166 -17.70 4.69 22.80
CA GLU A 166 -17.78 4.32 21.38
C GLU A 166 -16.75 3.25 20.97
N LEU A 167 -15.80 2.91 21.86
CA LEU A 167 -14.78 1.90 21.61
C LEU A 167 -15.37 0.48 21.71
N ASP A 168 -15.29 -0.28 20.61
CA ASP A 168 -15.83 -1.64 20.51
C ASP A 168 -14.80 -2.74 20.79
N LEU A 169 -13.51 -2.43 20.61
CA LEU A 169 -12.44 -3.43 20.61
C LEU A 169 -11.11 -2.83 21.14
N VAL A 170 -10.42 -3.58 21.98
CA VAL A 170 -9.00 -3.38 22.34
C VAL A 170 -8.25 -4.66 22.01
N VAL A 171 -7.13 -4.56 21.29
CA VAL A 171 -6.26 -5.70 20.98
C VAL A 171 -4.84 -5.41 21.44
N HIS A 172 -4.35 -6.18 22.41
CA HIS A 172 -2.93 -6.28 22.71
C HIS A 172 -2.28 -7.26 21.74
N VAL A 173 -1.28 -6.79 20.98
CA VAL A 173 -0.69 -7.52 19.86
C VAL A 173 0.30 -8.63 20.31
N GLY A 174 0.57 -8.72 21.62
CA GLY A 174 1.58 -9.59 22.22
C GLY A 174 2.77 -8.78 22.73
N ASP A 175 3.68 -9.44 23.46
CA ASP A 175 4.75 -8.78 24.22
C ASP A 175 4.21 -7.63 25.09
N ALA A 176 3.09 -7.91 25.76
CA ALA A 176 2.51 -7.01 26.75
C ALA A 176 3.30 -7.08 28.06
N LEU A 177 3.92 -8.23 28.37
CA LEU A 177 4.81 -8.48 29.50
C LEU A 177 6.20 -8.85 29.01
N ASP A 178 7.26 -8.17 29.49
CA ASP A 178 8.62 -8.36 28.96
C ASP A 178 9.29 -9.67 29.41
N TYR A 179 9.09 -10.08 30.67
CA TYR A 179 9.64 -11.32 31.23
C TYR A 179 11.11 -11.62 30.82
N PRO A 180 12.06 -10.71 31.07
CA PRO A 180 13.41 -10.82 30.52
C PRO A 180 14.15 -12.05 31.07
N HIS A 181 14.02 -12.31 32.37
CA HIS A 181 14.59 -13.46 33.10
C HIS A 181 14.07 -14.84 32.68
N PHE A 182 13.00 -14.94 31.89
CA PHE A 182 12.58 -16.22 31.28
C PHE A 182 13.20 -16.42 29.88
N GLY A 183 13.91 -15.42 29.35
CA GLY A 183 14.57 -15.46 28.05
C GLY A 183 15.94 -16.13 28.05
N LYS A 184 16.54 -16.19 26.85
CA LYS A 184 17.94 -16.61 26.64
C LYS A 184 18.90 -15.42 26.45
N HIS A 185 18.36 -14.19 26.48
CA HIS A 185 19.10 -12.96 26.21
C HIS A 185 19.34 -12.23 27.53
N ASP A 186 20.60 -11.98 27.84
CA ASP A 186 21.14 -11.13 28.91
C ASP A 186 20.33 -11.13 30.22
N ASP A 187 20.56 -12.17 31.02
CA ASP A 187 19.94 -12.38 32.33
C ASP A 187 20.35 -11.27 33.33
N ASP A 188 19.53 -10.22 33.44
CA ASP A 188 19.72 -9.11 34.38
C ASP A 188 19.24 -9.51 35.78
N PRO A 189 20.13 -9.62 36.79
CA PRO A 189 19.74 -10.01 38.15
C PRO A 189 18.73 -9.07 38.80
N ALA A 190 18.71 -7.79 38.39
CA ALA A 190 17.72 -6.83 38.87
C ALA A 190 16.29 -7.19 38.45
N THR A 191 16.09 -8.10 37.50
CA THR A 191 14.76 -8.54 37.03
C THR A 191 14.27 -9.83 37.66
N TRP A 192 15.11 -10.62 38.34
CA TRP A 192 14.75 -11.97 38.81
C TRP A 192 13.56 -12.01 39.77
N ASN A 193 13.49 -11.04 40.68
CA ASN A 193 12.44 -10.97 41.71
C ASN A 193 11.31 -10.00 41.36
N THR A 194 11.09 -9.70 40.06
CA THR A 194 10.08 -8.71 39.63
C THR A 194 8.81 -9.33 39.07
N THR A 195 8.77 -10.63 38.74
CA THR A 195 7.64 -11.31 38.07
C THR A 195 6.28 -11.03 38.73
N GLN A 196 6.19 -11.15 40.06
CA GLN A 196 4.93 -10.94 40.79
C GLN A 196 4.50 -9.46 40.82
N LYS A 197 5.47 -8.54 40.88
CA LYS A 197 5.24 -7.08 40.82
C LYS A 197 4.77 -6.68 39.42
N THR A 198 5.46 -7.16 38.39
CA THR A 198 5.08 -7.02 36.98
C THR A 198 3.64 -7.47 36.74
N ASN A 199 3.26 -8.65 37.23
CA ASN A 199 1.91 -9.18 37.02
C ASN A 199 0.84 -8.40 37.80
N ALA A 200 1.08 -8.09 39.07
CA ALA A 200 0.13 -7.32 39.88
C ALA A 200 -0.13 -5.92 39.29
N ASP A 201 0.91 -5.25 38.83
CA ASP A 201 0.81 -3.90 38.28
C ASP A 201 0.23 -3.90 36.86
N PHE A 202 0.62 -4.83 35.98
CA PHE A 202 -0.01 -4.97 34.67
C PHE A 202 -1.51 -5.28 34.80
N GLN A 203 -1.91 -6.09 35.79
CA GLN A 203 -3.31 -6.36 36.06
C GLN A 203 -4.06 -5.11 36.54
N ARG A 204 -3.43 -4.28 37.39
CA ARG A 204 -4.00 -3.03 37.88
C ARG A 204 -4.11 -1.96 36.77
N GLU A 205 -3.07 -1.77 35.96
CA GLU A 205 -3.05 -0.69 34.97
C GLU A 205 -3.77 -1.06 33.67
N VAL A 206 -3.70 -2.32 33.25
CA VAL A 206 -4.11 -2.76 31.91
C VAL A 206 -5.36 -3.63 31.94
N THR A 207 -5.29 -4.84 32.50
CA THR A 207 -6.35 -5.85 32.25
C THR A 207 -7.59 -5.72 33.14
N ALA A 208 -7.44 -5.52 34.45
CA ALA A 208 -8.54 -5.52 35.41
C ALA A 208 -8.95 -4.13 35.89
N GLY A 209 -8.01 -3.18 35.92
CA GLY A 209 -8.23 -1.84 36.46
C GLY A 209 -8.30 -0.75 35.40
N ALA A 210 -7.23 0.02 35.29
CA ALA A 210 -7.32 1.41 34.86
C ALA A 210 -7.67 1.58 33.36
N MET A 211 -6.98 0.90 32.45
CA MET A 211 -7.33 0.88 31.02
C MET A 211 -8.69 0.22 30.76
N ARG A 212 -9.05 -0.81 31.55
CA ARG A 212 -10.37 -1.46 31.46
C ARG A 212 -11.51 -0.50 31.84
N ALA A 213 -11.28 0.39 32.81
CA ALA A 213 -12.20 1.45 33.19
C ALA A 213 -12.28 2.57 32.14
N ASP A 214 -11.20 2.83 31.39
CA ASP A 214 -11.19 3.74 30.24
C ASP A 214 -11.93 3.15 29.01
N ALA A 215 -12.06 1.81 28.93
CA ALA A 215 -12.69 1.06 27.84
C ALA A 215 -13.77 0.04 28.33
N PRO A 216 -14.84 0.47 29.02
CA PRO A 216 -15.73 -0.42 29.76
C PRO A 216 -16.59 -1.34 28.88
N ASN A 217 -16.98 -0.86 27.68
CA ASN A 217 -17.83 -1.61 26.74
C ASN A 217 -17.03 -2.40 25.69
N ALA A 218 -15.73 -2.15 25.58
CA ALA A 218 -14.92 -2.75 24.53
C ALA A 218 -14.72 -4.26 24.78
N LYS A 219 -14.74 -5.05 23.69
CA LYS A 219 -14.18 -6.39 23.72
C LYS A 219 -12.66 -6.28 23.91
N SER A 220 -12.08 -7.06 24.81
CA SER A 220 -10.62 -7.09 25.01
C SER A 220 -10.03 -8.40 24.50
N VAL A 221 -8.96 -8.30 23.71
CA VAL A 221 -8.23 -9.42 23.12
C VAL A 221 -6.74 -9.25 23.41
N TRP A 222 -6.04 -10.33 23.75
CA TRP A 222 -4.59 -10.33 23.97
C TRP A 222 -3.97 -11.55 23.29
N LEU A 223 -3.10 -11.32 22.30
CA LEU A 223 -2.34 -12.37 21.65
C LEU A 223 -1.09 -12.71 22.49
N GLU A 224 -0.71 -13.98 22.61
CA GLU A 224 0.62 -14.38 23.10
C GLU A 224 1.71 -13.85 22.14
N GLY A 225 2.68 -13.09 22.66
CA GLY A 225 3.91 -12.74 21.95
C GLY A 225 5.06 -13.67 22.30
N ASN A 226 6.27 -13.37 21.81
CA ASN A 226 7.42 -14.20 22.14
C ASN A 226 7.94 -13.99 23.57
N HIS A 227 7.66 -12.87 24.23
CA HIS A 227 8.01 -12.62 25.62
C HIS A 227 7.08 -13.40 26.57
N GLU A 228 5.76 -13.45 26.33
CA GLU A 228 4.86 -14.34 27.08
C GLU A 228 5.24 -15.81 26.92
N LYS A 229 5.56 -16.26 25.70
CA LYS A 229 5.98 -17.65 25.43
C LYS A 229 7.21 -18.08 26.23
N ARG A 230 8.17 -17.17 26.49
CA ARG A 230 9.38 -17.49 27.28
C ARG A 230 9.03 -18.12 28.62
N ARG A 231 8.00 -17.61 29.30
CA ARG A 231 7.56 -18.14 30.59
C ARG A 231 7.08 -19.59 30.50
N ARG A 232 6.35 -19.94 29.44
CA ARG A 232 5.93 -21.34 29.18
C ARG A 232 7.14 -22.24 28.94
N VAL A 233 8.03 -21.84 28.02
CA VAL A 233 9.26 -22.59 27.70
C VAL A 233 10.15 -22.76 28.93
N TYR A 234 10.23 -21.75 29.81
CA TYR A 234 10.99 -21.85 31.07
C TYR A 234 10.42 -22.92 32.01
N VAL A 235 9.09 -23.02 32.16
CA VAL A 235 8.47 -24.09 32.96
C VAL A 235 8.70 -25.46 32.32
N GLU A 236 8.56 -25.56 30.99
CA GLU A 236 8.84 -26.79 30.23
C GLU A 236 10.29 -27.27 30.42
N ASP A 237 11.28 -26.37 30.33
CA ASP A 237 12.71 -26.69 30.45
C ASP A 237 13.17 -26.93 31.91
N LYS A 238 12.63 -26.19 32.89
CA LYS A 238 13.16 -26.15 34.28
C LYS A 238 12.31 -26.89 35.30
N ALA A 239 11.02 -27.05 35.05
CA ALA A 239 10.09 -27.72 35.94
C ALA A 239 9.06 -28.57 35.14
N PRO A 240 9.50 -29.50 34.28
CA PRO A 240 8.62 -30.26 33.39
C PRO A 240 7.51 -31.02 34.12
N HIS A 241 7.75 -31.43 35.37
CA HIS A 241 6.76 -32.10 36.21
C HIS A 241 5.59 -31.18 36.69
N LEU A 242 5.68 -29.87 36.47
CA LEU A 242 4.59 -28.91 36.70
C LEU A 242 3.81 -28.59 35.41
N VAL A 243 4.24 -29.11 34.25
CA VAL A 243 3.54 -28.90 32.98
C VAL A 243 2.25 -29.71 32.98
N GLY A 244 1.13 -29.04 32.70
CA GLY A 244 -0.19 -29.66 32.69
C GLY A 244 -0.92 -29.67 34.04
N GLU A 245 -0.27 -29.22 35.12
CA GLU A 245 -0.91 -29.02 36.43
C GLU A 245 -2.11 -28.06 36.32
N ARG A 246 -3.17 -28.37 37.07
CA ARG A 246 -4.46 -27.68 37.00
C ARG A 246 -4.93 -27.24 38.37
N VAL A 247 -5.69 -26.14 38.39
CA VAL A 247 -6.46 -25.76 39.58
C VAL A 247 -7.43 -26.89 39.91
N VAL A 248 -7.55 -27.27 41.17
CA VAL A 248 -8.57 -28.23 41.61
C VAL A 248 -9.84 -27.44 41.96
N ASN A 249 -10.95 -27.76 41.28
CA ASN A 249 -12.24 -27.15 41.53
C ASN A 249 -12.83 -27.62 42.89
N PRO A 250 -13.82 -26.92 43.48
CA PRO A 250 -14.41 -27.30 44.76
C PRO A 250 -15.05 -28.71 44.80
N ASP A 251 -15.40 -29.28 43.65
CA ASP A 251 -15.94 -30.64 43.49
C ASP A 251 -14.86 -31.71 43.25
N GLY A 252 -13.58 -31.32 43.26
CA GLY A 252 -12.43 -32.19 42.96
C GLY A 252 -12.13 -32.36 41.47
N SER A 253 -12.89 -31.73 40.56
CA SER A 253 -12.61 -31.82 39.12
C SER A 253 -11.42 -30.94 38.70
N PRO A 254 -10.69 -31.27 37.61
CA PRO A 254 -9.63 -30.42 37.09
C PRO A 254 -10.18 -29.15 36.41
N GLY A 255 -9.70 -27.99 36.83
CA GLY A 255 -10.01 -26.68 36.28
C GLY A 255 -8.98 -26.18 35.24
N GLU A 256 -8.77 -24.87 35.21
CA GLU A 256 -7.81 -24.20 34.33
C GLU A 256 -6.36 -24.66 34.60
N LEU A 257 -5.49 -24.54 33.58
CA LEU A 257 -4.05 -24.82 33.72
C LEU A 257 -3.45 -23.84 34.73
N ALA A 258 -2.93 -24.36 35.86
CA ALA A 258 -2.56 -23.59 37.03
C ALA A 258 -1.52 -22.50 36.70
N LEU A 259 -0.53 -22.85 35.89
CA LEU A 259 0.55 -21.96 35.47
C LEU A 259 0.28 -21.19 34.16
N SER A 260 -0.91 -21.30 33.55
CA SER A 260 -1.25 -20.50 32.36
C SER A 260 -1.35 -19.00 32.68
N LEU A 261 -1.06 -18.14 31.70
CA LEU A 261 -1.26 -16.68 31.87
C LEU A 261 -2.76 -16.34 32.04
N ALA A 262 -3.64 -17.07 31.35
CA ALA A 262 -5.09 -16.94 31.51
C ALA A 262 -5.54 -17.13 32.97
N ASN A 263 -5.07 -18.19 33.65
CA ASN A 263 -5.39 -18.43 35.06
C ASN A 263 -4.68 -17.42 36.00
N VAL A 264 -3.38 -17.16 35.79
CA VAL A 264 -2.57 -16.25 36.63
C VAL A 264 -3.18 -14.84 36.70
N PHE A 265 -3.70 -14.33 35.58
CA PHE A 265 -4.37 -13.03 35.51
C PHE A 265 -5.90 -13.13 35.64
N SER A 266 -6.47 -14.32 35.81
CA SER A 266 -7.91 -14.59 35.81
C SER A 266 -8.65 -14.01 34.59
N LEU A 267 -8.04 -14.07 33.40
CA LEU A 267 -8.51 -13.39 32.18
C LEU A 267 -9.93 -13.80 31.77
N GLY A 268 -10.31 -15.06 31.96
CA GLY A 268 -11.68 -15.54 31.73
C GLY A 268 -12.73 -14.84 32.61
N LYS A 269 -12.38 -14.51 33.86
CA LYS A 269 -13.26 -13.73 34.77
C LYS A 269 -13.32 -12.25 34.42
N LEU A 270 -12.30 -11.72 33.73
CA LEU A 270 -12.22 -10.35 33.25
C LEU A 270 -12.89 -10.15 31.87
N GLY A 271 -13.25 -11.25 31.19
CA GLY A 271 -13.80 -11.22 29.83
C GLY A 271 -12.75 -10.84 28.78
N ILE A 272 -11.50 -11.28 28.95
CA ILE A 272 -10.39 -11.02 28.05
C ILE A 272 -10.06 -12.29 27.25
N ASP A 273 -10.19 -12.20 25.93
CA ASP A 273 -9.85 -13.29 25.01
C ASP A 273 -8.33 -13.39 24.87
N TYR A 274 -7.69 -14.28 25.63
CA TYR A 274 -6.27 -14.59 25.48
C TYR A 274 -6.04 -15.66 24.40
N ILE A 275 -5.25 -15.34 23.38
CA ILE A 275 -5.00 -16.19 22.22
C ILE A 275 -3.55 -16.68 22.24
N GLU A 276 -3.34 -17.83 22.86
CA GLU A 276 -2.06 -18.56 22.89
C GLU A 276 -1.72 -19.24 21.56
N GLY A 277 -0.47 -19.69 21.42
CA GLY A 277 0.00 -20.46 20.27
C GLY A 277 1.07 -19.77 19.42
N TYR A 278 1.82 -18.81 19.98
CA TYR A 278 2.87 -18.08 19.27
C TYR A 278 3.91 -19.02 18.62
N PRO A 279 4.21 -18.91 17.30
CA PRO A 279 3.92 -17.78 16.40
C PRO A 279 2.67 -17.92 15.50
N ASN A 280 1.84 -18.94 15.71
CA ASN A 280 0.74 -19.28 14.80
C ASN A 280 -0.62 -18.71 15.23
N ASN A 281 -0.64 -17.92 16.31
CA ASN A 281 -1.83 -17.24 16.82
C ASN A 281 -2.15 -15.98 16.01
N TRP A 282 -3.45 -15.72 15.84
CA TRP A 282 -3.96 -14.55 15.11
C TRP A 282 -5.37 -14.22 15.59
N TYR A 283 -5.78 -12.96 15.43
CA TYR A 283 -7.13 -12.49 15.70
C TYR A 283 -7.75 -11.87 14.46
N ARG A 284 -9.02 -12.16 14.20
CA ARG A 284 -9.77 -11.61 13.04
C ARG A 284 -10.60 -10.40 13.48
N ILE A 285 -10.32 -9.23 12.91
CA ILE A 285 -11.14 -8.03 13.16
C ILE A 285 -12.37 -8.04 12.25
N ASN A 286 -12.19 -8.32 10.95
CA ASN A 286 -13.26 -8.58 10.00
C ASN A 286 -12.76 -9.49 8.85
N ASP A 287 -13.54 -9.67 7.77
CA ASP A 287 -13.11 -10.58 6.70
C ASP A 287 -11.93 -10.05 5.85
N ARG A 288 -11.47 -8.82 6.08
CA ARG A 288 -10.38 -8.15 5.36
C ARG A 288 -9.16 -7.81 6.22
N LEU A 289 -9.23 -7.96 7.54
CA LEU A 289 -8.20 -7.51 8.48
C LEU A 289 -8.01 -8.49 9.65
N MET A 290 -6.76 -8.87 9.90
CA MET A 290 -6.33 -9.63 11.07
C MET A 290 -5.22 -8.91 11.85
N VAL A 291 -4.99 -9.37 13.08
CA VAL A 291 -3.85 -9.04 13.93
C VAL A 291 -3.05 -10.32 14.19
N ILE A 292 -1.73 -10.22 14.16
CA ILE A 292 -0.77 -11.26 14.59
C ILE A 292 0.26 -10.60 15.50
N HIS A 293 0.98 -11.36 16.34
CA HIS A 293 2.18 -10.78 16.97
C HIS A 293 3.27 -10.50 15.91
N GLY A 294 3.55 -11.51 15.07
CA GLY A 294 4.64 -11.46 14.09
C GLY A 294 5.89 -12.19 14.60
N SER A 295 6.65 -12.78 13.68
CA SER A 295 7.79 -13.66 13.99
C SER A 295 9.03 -13.39 13.13
N GLN A 296 8.97 -12.32 12.34
CA GLN A 296 10.03 -11.86 11.45
C GLN A 296 10.44 -10.47 11.90
N SER A 297 11.73 -10.17 11.90
CA SER A 297 12.23 -8.81 12.11
C SER A 297 13.43 -8.57 11.19
N ASN A 298 13.33 -7.59 10.31
CA ASN A 298 14.43 -7.16 9.45
C ASN A 298 15.01 -5.85 9.99
N VAL A 299 16.29 -5.90 10.37
CA VAL A 299 17.03 -4.80 11.03
C VAL A 299 17.02 -3.51 10.21
N LYS A 300 16.91 -3.60 8.88
CA LYS A 300 16.91 -2.44 7.97
C LYS A 300 15.50 -1.88 7.66
N GLY A 301 14.46 -2.37 8.33
CA GLY A 301 13.06 -2.05 7.99
C GLY A 301 12.44 -3.10 7.06
N SER A 302 11.36 -2.73 6.37
CA SER A 302 10.61 -3.54 5.40
C SER A 302 10.01 -4.85 5.96
N THR A 303 9.81 -4.94 7.28
CA THR A 303 9.30 -6.17 7.90
C THR A 303 7.83 -6.39 7.55
N VAL A 304 6.99 -5.35 7.64
CA VAL A 304 5.59 -5.45 7.19
C VAL A 304 5.50 -5.71 5.68
N HIS A 305 6.48 -5.26 4.88
CA HIS A 305 6.55 -5.59 3.46
C HIS A 305 6.82 -7.09 3.23
N GLY A 306 7.66 -7.71 4.06
CA GLY A 306 7.85 -9.17 4.10
C GLY A 306 6.56 -9.90 4.48
N ILE A 307 5.90 -9.48 5.55
CA ILE A 307 4.61 -10.04 6.01
C ILE A 307 3.54 -9.95 4.91
N LEU A 308 3.45 -8.80 4.21
CA LEU A 308 2.52 -8.56 3.11
C LEU A 308 2.72 -9.53 1.92
N HIS A 309 3.93 -10.06 1.73
CA HIS A 309 4.24 -11.01 0.65
C HIS A 309 4.20 -12.47 1.10
N ASN A 310 4.52 -12.75 2.37
CA ASN A 310 4.72 -14.10 2.90
C ASN A 310 3.58 -14.58 3.82
N THR A 311 2.50 -13.80 3.98
CA THR A 311 1.32 -14.21 4.75
C THR A 311 0.60 -15.41 4.10
N ALA A 312 0.18 -16.37 4.93
CA ALA A 312 -0.68 -17.49 4.50
C ALA A 312 -2.08 -17.04 4.04
N HIS A 313 -2.45 -15.79 4.29
CA HIS A 313 -3.72 -15.20 3.93
C HIS A 313 -3.53 -13.98 3.01
N PRO A 314 -3.11 -14.17 1.75
CA PRO A 314 -2.75 -13.08 0.84
C PRO A 314 -3.90 -12.11 0.52
N SER A 315 -5.16 -12.50 0.77
CA SER A 315 -6.37 -11.70 0.59
C SER A 315 -6.78 -10.84 1.78
N MET A 316 -6.12 -11.01 2.94
CA MET A 316 -6.37 -10.24 4.15
C MET A 316 -5.21 -9.28 4.44
N SER A 317 -5.54 -8.13 4.99
CA SER A 317 -4.57 -7.19 5.57
C SER A 317 -4.17 -7.64 6.96
N VAL A 318 -2.96 -7.27 7.39
CA VAL A 318 -2.33 -7.78 8.62
C VAL A 318 -1.82 -6.61 9.46
N ILE A 319 -2.13 -6.60 10.74
CA ILE A 319 -1.44 -5.77 11.73
C ILE A 319 -0.51 -6.68 12.54
N SER A 320 0.73 -6.23 12.76
CA SER A 320 1.78 -6.94 13.51
C SER A 320 2.44 -6.03 14.55
N GLY A 321 2.99 -6.62 15.61
CA GLY A 321 3.87 -5.97 16.59
C GLY A 321 5.31 -6.44 16.37
N HIS A 322 5.95 -6.93 17.43
CA HIS A 322 7.24 -7.63 17.49
C HIS A 322 8.49 -6.79 17.12
N THR A 323 8.35 -5.85 16.19
CA THR A 323 9.46 -5.07 15.62
C THR A 323 9.73 -3.76 16.34
N HIS A 324 8.79 -3.33 17.19
CA HIS A 324 8.75 -2.04 17.89
C HIS A 324 8.81 -0.80 16.97
N ARG A 325 8.56 -0.99 15.67
CA ARG A 325 8.69 0.03 14.62
C ARG A 325 7.34 0.39 14.01
N ALA A 326 7.17 1.65 13.68
CA ALA A 326 6.03 2.09 12.90
C ALA A 326 6.32 1.82 11.42
N GLU A 327 5.56 0.92 10.79
CA GLU A 327 5.68 0.61 9.36
C GLU A 327 4.30 0.45 8.72
N LYS A 328 4.17 0.86 7.44
CA LYS A 328 3.00 0.58 6.60
C LYS A 328 3.45 0.20 5.19
N ALA A 329 2.91 -0.89 4.67
CA ALA A 329 3.05 -1.29 3.27
C ALA A 329 1.67 -1.64 2.68
N THR A 330 1.42 -1.25 1.43
CA THR A 330 0.16 -1.48 0.72
C THR A 330 0.44 -2.10 -0.65
N LYS A 331 -0.41 -3.03 -1.10
CA LYS A 331 -0.41 -3.50 -2.50
C LYS A 331 -1.82 -3.79 -2.99
N THR A 332 -2.00 -3.78 -4.30
CA THR A 332 -3.22 -4.28 -4.94
C THR A 332 -3.00 -5.72 -5.39
N ILE A 333 -3.97 -6.58 -5.12
CA ILE A 333 -4.06 -7.97 -5.56
C ILE A 333 -5.32 -8.16 -6.41
N TYR A 334 -5.41 -9.28 -7.09
CA TYR A 334 -6.66 -9.78 -7.66
C TYR A 334 -7.09 -11.02 -6.87
N LEU A 335 -8.37 -11.09 -6.53
CA LEU A 335 -9.00 -12.27 -5.96
C LEU A 335 -9.24 -13.35 -7.04
N PRO A 336 -9.57 -14.61 -6.68
CA PRO A 336 -9.78 -15.69 -7.65
C PRO A 336 -10.91 -15.45 -8.67
N ASP A 337 -11.87 -14.57 -8.36
CA ASP A 337 -12.95 -14.11 -9.23
C ASP A 337 -12.53 -12.95 -10.17
N GLY A 338 -11.29 -12.48 -10.08
CA GLY A 338 -10.78 -11.32 -10.80
C GLY A 338 -11.08 -9.97 -10.13
N THR A 339 -11.70 -9.94 -8.94
CA THR A 339 -11.99 -8.69 -8.23
C THR A 339 -10.70 -8.06 -7.68
N PRO A 340 -10.35 -6.80 -8.04
CA PRO A 340 -9.19 -6.13 -7.47
C PRO A 340 -9.45 -5.75 -6.00
N ARG A 341 -8.44 -5.94 -5.14
CA ARG A 341 -8.50 -5.60 -3.72
C ARG A 341 -7.17 -4.98 -3.28
N THR A 342 -7.23 -3.88 -2.53
CA THR A 342 -6.06 -3.38 -1.80
C THR A 342 -5.93 -4.13 -0.49
N VAL A 343 -4.73 -4.62 -0.21
CA VAL A 343 -4.34 -5.22 1.08
C VAL A 343 -3.14 -4.46 1.63
N GLN A 344 -3.04 -4.41 2.96
CA GLN A 344 -1.97 -3.69 3.65
C GLN A 344 -1.39 -4.51 4.80
N ALA A 345 -0.14 -4.23 5.15
CA ALA A 345 0.50 -4.74 6.35
C ALA A 345 1.04 -3.56 7.16
N GLU A 346 0.77 -3.55 8.47
CA GLU A 346 1.06 -2.43 9.36
C GLU A 346 1.63 -2.87 10.70
N SER A 347 2.48 -2.02 11.27
CA SER A 347 2.98 -2.10 12.64
C SER A 347 2.88 -0.71 13.26
N PHE A 348 2.38 -0.63 14.49
CA PHE A 348 2.08 0.64 15.17
C PHE A 348 3.15 1.03 16.21
N GLY A 349 4.38 0.55 16.06
CA GLY A 349 5.46 0.89 16.98
C GLY A 349 5.46 0.00 18.24
N THR A 350 5.51 0.63 19.41
CA THR A 350 5.59 -0.01 20.74
C THR A 350 5.03 0.92 21.83
N LEU A 351 4.76 0.40 23.03
CA LEU A 351 4.57 1.20 24.26
C LEU A 351 5.69 0.95 25.30
N ALA A 352 6.72 0.19 24.91
CA ALA A 352 7.97 0.01 25.65
C ALA A 352 8.76 1.32 25.75
N ASP A 353 9.70 1.39 26.69
CA ASP A 353 10.65 2.50 26.72
C ASP A 353 11.71 2.33 25.62
N ILE A 354 11.67 3.24 24.64
CA ILE A 354 12.57 3.28 23.48
C ILE A 354 13.94 3.91 23.79
N ARG A 355 14.21 4.25 25.06
CA ARG A 355 15.45 4.91 25.52
C ARG A 355 16.46 3.93 26.16
N GLY A 356 16.27 2.63 25.95
CA GLY A 356 17.24 1.59 26.35
C GLY A 356 16.88 0.79 27.62
N ALA A 357 15.70 1.00 28.22
CA ALA A 357 15.32 0.26 29.43
C ALA A 357 14.94 -1.20 29.14
N VAL A 358 14.22 -1.46 28.04
CA VAL A 358 13.94 -2.83 27.56
C VAL A 358 15.18 -3.43 26.88
N PRO A 359 15.64 -4.65 27.24
CA PRO A 359 16.76 -5.29 26.57
C PRO A 359 16.49 -5.57 25.08
N ALA A 360 17.33 -5.04 24.19
CA ALA A 360 17.41 -5.50 22.80
C ALA A 360 18.73 -6.25 22.56
N GLY A 361 18.75 -7.18 21.60
CA GLY A 361 19.88 -8.08 21.35
C GLY A 361 21.21 -7.46 20.89
N ASN A 362 21.32 -6.13 20.86
CA ASN A 362 22.53 -5.37 20.55
C ASN A 362 22.85 -4.29 21.61
N MET A 363 22.25 -4.33 22.81
CA MET A 363 22.52 -3.35 23.87
C MET A 363 23.76 -3.70 24.69
N GLY A 364 24.54 -2.68 25.07
CA GLY A 364 25.66 -2.83 25.99
C GLY A 364 25.23 -2.76 27.46
N ARG A 365 26.02 -3.38 28.34
CA ARG A 365 25.89 -3.25 29.80
C ARG A 365 27.20 -2.79 30.42
N THR A 366 27.12 -2.03 31.50
CA THR A 366 28.24 -1.78 32.40
C THR A 366 28.49 -3.01 33.29
N MET A 367 29.61 -3.03 34.02
CA MET A 367 29.89 -4.12 34.98
C MET A 367 28.85 -4.19 36.11
N ASP A 368 28.20 -3.07 36.43
CA ASP A 368 27.11 -2.98 37.41
C ASP A 368 25.73 -3.36 36.81
N ASN A 369 25.72 -4.02 35.65
CA ASN A 369 24.54 -4.41 34.86
C ASN A 369 23.63 -3.25 34.40
N LEU A 370 24.01 -1.98 34.58
CA LEU A 370 23.28 -0.86 34.01
C LEU A 370 23.31 -0.96 32.48
N HIS A 371 22.16 -0.77 31.83
CA HIS A 371 22.12 -0.69 30.38
C HIS A 371 22.79 0.62 29.95
N THR A 372 23.68 0.55 28.96
CA THR A 372 24.15 1.78 28.29
C THR A 372 23.00 2.35 27.48
N GLU A 373 22.79 3.66 27.52
CA GLU A 373 21.76 4.33 26.72
C GLU A 373 21.86 3.87 25.25
N SER A 374 20.75 3.32 24.76
CA SER A 374 20.62 2.82 23.41
C SER A 374 19.31 3.35 22.89
N LEU A 375 19.38 4.07 21.77
CA LEU A 375 18.23 4.53 21.01
C LEU A 375 18.06 3.59 19.81
N PRO A 376 17.46 2.39 19.99
CA PRO A 376 17.08 1.57 18.85
C PRO A 376 16.16 2.38 17.94
N ASN A 377 16.15 2.03 16.65
CA ASN A 377 15.20 2.60 15.71
C ASN A 377 13.79 2.05 16.01
N TRP A 378 13.15 2.53 17.06
CA TRP A 378 11.81 2.19 17.53
C TRP A 378 10.96 3.47 17.63
N GLN A 379 9.64 3.32 17.59
CA GLN A 379 8.71 4.46 17.66
C GLN A 379 7.57 4.12 18.62
N GLN A 380 7.22 5.04 19.52
CA GLN A 380 6.06 4.85 20.39
C GLN A 380 4.75 5.24 19.71
N GLY A 381 3.67 4.54 20.06
CA GLY A 381 2.33 4.90 19.64
C GLY A 381 1.32 3.76 19.72
N LEU A 382 0.15 3.99 19.12
CA LEU A 382 -0.95 3.04 19.06
C LEU A 382 -1.70 3.12 17.73
N GLY A 383 -2.42 2.05 17.38
CA GLY A 383 -3.23 1.99 16.17
C GLY A 383 -4.72 2.20 16.47
N ILE A 384 -5.40 3.00 15.67
CA ILE A 384 -6.86 3.10 15.64
C ILE A 384 -7.38 2.44 14.36
N VAL A 385 -8.42 1.62 14.50
CA VAL A 385 -9.03 0.85 13.41
C VAL A 385 -10.52 1.17 13.35
N TYR A 386 -10.97 1.78 12.26
CA TYR A 386 -12.39 1.97 11.96
C TYR A 386 -12.82 0.87 11.00
N TYR A 387 -13.78 0.03 11.38
CA TYR A 387 -14.12 -1.17 10.62
C TYR A 387 -15.61 -1.50 10.62
N ARG A 388 -16.04 -2.32 9.67
CA ARG A 388 -17.37 -2.94 9.64
C ARG A 388 -17.23 -4.46 9.63
N GLU A 389 -18.22 -5.14 10.18
CA GLU A 389 -18.30 -6.60 10.19
C GLU A 389 -18.44 -7.16 8.77
N GLY A 390 -18.01 -8.42 8.58
CA GLY A 390 -18.02 -9.10 7.29
C GLY A 390 -16.94 -8.59 6.31
N ASP A 391 -17.16 -8.81 5.01
CA ASP A 391 -16.27 -8.40 3.92
C ASP A 391 -16.41 -6.91 3.57
N ALA A 392 -16.09 -6.06 4.53
CA ALA A 392 -16.21 -4.61 4.42
C ALA A 392 -14.86 -3.88 4.49
N PRO A 393 -14.71 -2.74 3.80
CA PRO A 393 -13.58 -1.83 3.98
C PRO A 393 -13.41 -1.37 5.43
N PHE A 394 -12.19 -1.03 5.79
CA PHE A 394 -11.77 -0.48 7.07
C PHE A 394 -10.75 0.65 6.83
N LYS A 395 -10.50 1.49 7.83
CA LYS A 395 -9.44 2.50 7.87
C LYS A 395 -8.55 2.21 9.07
N THR A 396 -7.23 2.32 8.89
CA THR A 396 -6.27 2.38 10.00
C THR A 396 -5.69 3.79 10.13
N GLU A 397 -5.29 4.13 11.35
CA GLU A 397 -4.65 5.39 11.70
C GLU A 397 -3.61 5.12 12.79
N PHE A 398 -2.37 5.52 12.56
CA PHE A 398 -1.31 5.46 13.56
C PHE A 398 -1.34 6.77 14.36
N VAL A 399 -1.46 6.65 15.68
CA VAL A 399 -1.32 7.77 16.62
C VAL A 399 0.09 7.69 17.21
N PRO A 400 1.05 8.48 16.71
CA PRO A 400 2.39 8.52 17.28
C PRO A 400 2.36 9.15 18.68
N ILE A 401 3.22 8.65 19.56
CA ILE A 401 3.56 9.29 20.82
C ILE A 401 4.99 9.82 20.67
N HIS A 402 5.15 11.14 20.69
CA HIS A 402 6.42 11.82 20.44
C HIS A 402 7.30 11.82 21.69
N THR A 403 7.91 10.67 22.01
CA THR A 403 8.73 10.42 23.22
C THR A 403 9.78 11.51 23.49
N PHE A 404 10.41 12.04 22.44
CA PHE A 404 11.48 13.05 22.55
C PHE A 404 10.93 14.49 22.62
N ASP A 405 9.65 14.69 22.30
CA ASP A 405 8.93 15.97 22.34
C ASP A 405 7.90 15.98 23.50
N GLY A 406 8.28 15.41 24.65
CA GLY A 406 7.45 15.39 25.86
C GLY A 406 6.30 14.38 25.86
N HIS A 407 6.42 13.31 25.04
CA HIS A 407 5.40 12.27 24.85
C HIS A 407 4.06 12.81 24.33
N GLU A 408 4.09 13.90 23.56
CA GLU A 408 2.88 14.47 22.96
C GLU A 408 2.25 13.50 21.95
N ALA A 409 0.92 13.38 21.96
CA ALA A 409 0.15 12.71 20.91
C ALA A 409 -1.04 13.58 20.46
N LEU A 410 -1.25 13.67 19.15
CA LEU A 410 -2.42 14.33 18.56
C LEU A 410 -3.43 13.28 18.08
N PHE A 411 -4.66 13.35 18.59
CA PHE A 411 -5.76 12.51 18.12
C PHE A 411 -7.09 13.27 18.18
N ASP A 412 -7.93 13.14 17.13
CA ASP A 412 -9.23 13.83 17.02
C ASP A 412 -9.16 15.36 17.29
N GLY A 413 -8.08 16.00 16.81
CA GLY A 413 -7.82 17.43 17.00
C GLY A 413 -7.47 17.85 18.44
N LYS A 414 -7.27 16.89 19.35
CA LYS A 414 -6.89 17.10 20.75
C LYS A 414 -5.44 16.66 20.97
N VAL A 415 -4.74 17.43 21.79
CA VAL A 415 -3.37 17.13 22.22
C VAL A 415 -3.42 16.43 23.58
N PHE A 416 -2.68 15.33 23.69
CA PHE A 416 -2.53 14.53 24.91
C PHE A 416 -1.07 14.55 25.34
N THR A 417 -0.83 14.79 26.62
CA THR A 417 0.51 14.80 27.25
C THR A 417 0.44 14.01 28.56
N PRO A 418 1.57 13.45 29.07
CA PRO A 418 1.54 12.62 30.25
C PRO A 418 1.06 13.36 31.50
N THR A 419 0.20 12.70 32.28
CA THR A 419 -0.16 13.16 33.64
C THR A 419 0.63 12.42 34.73
N VAL A 420 1.73 11.77 34.37
CA VAL A 420 2.58 10.96 35.25
C VAL A 420 4.06 11.16 34.94
N ASP A 421 4.92 10.88 35.93
CA ASP A 421 6.36 10.82 35.77
C ASP A 421 6.83 9.52 35.06
N GLU A 422 8.14 9.38 34.87
CA GLU A 422 8.76 8.16 34.30
C GLU A 422 8.65 6.90 35.17
N TYR A 423 8.18 6.99 36.42
CA TYR A 423 7.91 5.85 37.29
C TYR A 423 6.41 5.50 37.35
N GLY A 424 5.54 6.36 36.78
CA GLY A 424 4.09 6.22 36.78
C GLY A 424 3.37 6.94 37.93
N ASN A 425 4.06 7.77 38.72
CA ASN A 425 3.44 8.59 39.77
C ASN A 425 2.76 9.83 39.15
N PRO A 426 1.64 10.33 39.69
CA PRO A 426 1.03 11.57 39.24
C PRO A 426 1.97 12.79 39.32
N LEU A 427 1.87 13.70 38.35
CA LEU A 427 2.56 15.00 38.31
C LEU A 427 1.86 16.09 39.16
#